data_AF-A0A377K1B7-F1
#
_entry.id   AF-A0A377K1B7-F1
#
_cell.length_a   1.000
_cell.length_b   1.000
_cell.length_c   1.000
_cell.angle_alpha   90.00
_cell.angle_beta   90.00
_cell.angle_gamma   90.00
#
_symmetry.space_group_name_H-M   'P 1'
#
loop_
_entity.id
_entity.type
_entity.pdbx_description
1 polymer ?
#
loop_
_entity_poly.entity_id
_entity_poly.type
_entity_poly.pdbx_seq_one_letter_code
_entity_poly.pdbx_strand_id
1 'polypeptide(L)'
;MAGWRKPINLADAQKHPSFKYIPSVKEERFRAFLGVPIIQRRQLLGVLVVQQRELRQYDESEESFLVTLATQMAAILSQSQLTALFGQYRQTRIRALPAAPGVAIAEGWQDATLPLMEQVYQASTLDPALERERLTGALEEAANEFRRYSKRFAAGAQKETAAIFDLYSHLLSDTRLRRELVCRG
;
A
#
# COMPACT_ATOMS: atom_id res chain seq x y z
N MET A 1 -29.14 -13.32 11.83
CA MET A 1 -29.07 -13.84 10.45
C MET A 1 -30.35 -13.46 9.72
N ALA A 2 -30.26 -13.18 8.41
CA ALA A 2 -31.34 -12.80 7.47
C ALA A 2 -32.03 -11.43 7.71
N GLY A 3 -31.61 -10.40 6.96
CA GLY A 3 -32.34 -9.11 6.91
C GLY A 3 -32.06 -8.25 5.67
N TRP A 4 -30.93 -8.45 4.99
CA TRP A 4 -30.42 -7.53 3.96
C TRP A 4 -30.87 -7.88 2.52
N ARG A 5 -31.84 -8.78 2.37
CA ARG A 5 -32.34 -9.26 1.07
C ARG A 5 -33.71 -8.70 0.69
N LYS A 6 -34.29 -7.87 1.54
CA LYS A 6 -35.54 -7.16 1.28
C LYS A 6 -35.24 -5.66 1.27
N PRO A 7 -35.89 -4.87 0.40
CA PRO A 7 -35.84 -3.42 0.50
C PRO A 7 -36.25 -2.97 1.91
N ILE A 8 -35.50 -2.01 2.44
CA ILE A 8 -35.72 -1.44 3.77
C ILE A 8 -36.21 -0.01 3.55
N ASN A 9 -37.52 0.20 3.74
CA ASN A 9 -38.19 1.48 3.65
C ASN A 9 -38.42 2.01 5.08
N LEU A 10 -37.62 2.98 5.50
CA LEU A 10 -37.66 3.56 6.84
C LEU A 10 -38.08 5.03 6.76
N ALA A 11 -39.15 5.38 7.46
CA ALA A 11 -39.62 6.76 7.58
C ALA A 11 -38.68 7.66 8.43
N ASP A 12 -37.82 7.04 9.25
CA ASP A 12 -36.83 7.72 10.10
C ASP A 12 -35.58 6.85 10.23
N ALA A 13 -34.52 7.19 9.48
CA ALA A 13 -33.27 6.43 9.44
C ALA A 13 -32.47 6.52 10.75
N GLN A 14 -32.67 7.60 11.54
CA GLN A 14 -31.87 7.92 12.72
C GLN A 14 -32.23 7.04 13.93
N LYS A 15 -33.40 6.40 13.92
CA LYS A 15 -33.87 5.52 15.01
C LYS A 15 -33.60 4.03 14.79
N HIS A 16 -32.96 3.65 13.68
CA HIS A 16 -32.74 2.23 13.39
C HIS A 16 -31.50 1.68 14.13
N PRO A 17 -31.56 0.51 14.79
CA PRO A 17 -30.47 -0.08 15.59
C PRO A 17 -29.16 -0.40 14.85
N SER A 18 -29.11 -0.18 13.54
CA SER A 18 -27.93 -0.42 12.68
C SER A 18 -27.40 0.86 12.01
N PHE A 19 -27.87 2.04 12.44
CA PHE A 19 -27.40 3.32 11.93
C PHE A 19 -25.93 3.57 12.34
N LYS A 20 -25.03 3.73 11.35
CA LYS A 20 -23.65 4.18 11.56
C LYS A 20 -23.53 5.61 11.04
N TYR A 21 -23.42 6.55 11.97
CA TYR A 21 -23.22 7.97 11.68
C TYR A 21 -21.83 8.19 11.06
N ILE A 22 -21.77 8.80 9.87
CA ILE A 22 -20.52 9.22 9.23
C ILE A 22 -20.51 10.77 9.21
N PRO A 23 -19.71 11.41 10.09
CA PRO A 23 -19.76 12.87 10.30
C PRO A 23 -19.45 13.70 9.04
N SER A 24 -18.74 13.12 8.08
CA SER A 24 -18.28 13.77 6.84
C SER A 24 -19.41 14.19 5.88
N VAL A 25 -20.64 13.67 6.07
CA VAL A 25 -21.73 13.79 5.09
C VAL A 25 -22.78 14.88 5.45
N LYS A 26 -22.70 15.50 6.65
CA LYS A 26 -23.70 16.47 7.15
C LYS A 26 -25.16 15.93 7.06
N GLU A 27 -25.38 14.73 7.61
CA GLU A 27 -26.65 13.97 7.57
C GLU A 27 -27.82 14.54 8.42
N GLU A 28 -27.68 15.70 9.08
CA GLU A 28 -28.72 16.28 9.97
C GLU A 28 -30.03 16.68 9.27
N ARG A 29 -30.07 16.61 7.93
CA ARG A 29 -31.12 17.18 7.08
C ARG A 29 -31.97 16.15 6.34
N PHE A 30 -31.73 14.85 6.49
CA PHE A 30 -32.43 13.78 5.77
C PHE A 30 -33.16 12.85 6.74
N ARG A 31 -34.45 12.58 6.50
CA ARG A 31 -35.32 11.85 7.42
C ARG A 31 -35.89 10.55 6.82
N ALA A 32 -36.32 10.57 5.57
CA ALA A 32 -36.76 9.37 4.85
C ALA A 32 -35.57 8.62 4.24
N PHE A 33 -35.54 7.29 4.38
CA PHE A 33 -34.48 6.42 3.86
C PHE A 33 -35.08 5.20 3.18
N LEU A 34 -34.70 4.99 1.92
CA LEU A 34 -35.01 3.76 1.18
C LEU A 34 -33.71 3.11 0.74
N GLY A 35 -33.42 1.96 1.36
CA GLY A 35 -32.29 1.11 1.02
C GLY A 35 -32.76 -0.07 0.19
N VAL A 36 -32.37 -0.10 -1.08
CA VAL A 36 -32.71 -1.19 -2.01
C VAL A 36 -31.46 -2.03 -2.28
N PRO A 37 -31.47 -3.34 -1.97
CA PRO A 37 -30.29 -4.18 -2.18
C PRO A 37 -30.04 -4.42 -3.68
N ILE A 38 -28.81 -4.22 -4.12
CA ILE A 38 -28.33 -4.56 -5.45
C ILE A 38 -27.86 -6.02 -5.40
N ILE A 39 -28.64 -6.94 -5.97
CA ILE A 39 -28.38 -8.39 -5.90
C ILE A 39 -28.19 -8.97 -7.30
N GLN A 40 -27.18 -9.82 -7.46
CA GLN A 40 -26.98 -10.58 -8.68
C GLN A 40 -26.51 -11.99 -8.37
N ARG A 41 -27.05 -13.00 -9.07
CA ARG A 41 -26.68 -14.43 -8.86
C ARG A 41 -26.67 -14.84 -7.37
N ARG A 42 -27.64 -14.35 -6.59
CA ARG A 42 -27.77 -14.55 -5.12
C ARG A 42 -26.69 -13.90 -4.25
N GLN A 43 -25.76 -13.13 -4.82
CA GLN A 43 -24.79 -12.32 -4.10
C GLN A 43 -25.26 -10.88 -3.94
N LEU A 44 -25.13 -10.32 -2.74
CA LEU A 44 -25.38 -8.91 -2.46
C LEU A 44 -24.15 -8.11 -2.92
N LEU A 45 -24.30 -7.29 -3.96
CA LEU A 45 -23.22 -6.45 -4.49
C LEU A 45 -23.11 -5.12 -3.72
N GLY A 46 -24.23 -4.63 -3.19
CA GLY A 46 -24.30 -3.38 -2.45
C GLY A 46 -25.74 -3.00 -2.12
N VAL A 47 -25.94 -1.78 -1.63
CA VAL A 47 -27.27 -1.23 -1.34
C VAL A 47 -27.36 0.14 -2.00
N LEU A 48 -28.37 0.33 -2.85
CA LEU A 48 -28.77 1.64 -3.38
C LEU A 48 -29.52 2.38 -2.28
N VAL A 49 -29.02 3.55 -1.89
CA VAL A 49 -29.61 4.35 -0.82
C VAL A 49 -30.16 5.64 -1.41
N VAL A 50 -31.45 5.88 -1.19
CA VAL A 50 -32.11 7.14 -1.50
C VAL A 50 -32.54 7.80 -0.19
N GLN A 51 -32.20 9.07 -0.03
CA GLN A 51 -32.51 9.86 1.16
C GLN A 51 -33.24 11.14 0.75
N GLN A 52 -34.31 11.49 1.48
CA GLN A 52 -35.05 12.74 1.28
C GLN A 52 -35.14 13.55 2.57
N ARG A 53 -35.25 14.87 2.42
CA ARG A 53 -35.30 15.84 3.52
C ARG A 53 -36.70 15.94 4.14
N GLU A 54 -37.72 15.61 3.36
CA GLU A 54 -39.12 15.58 3.77
C GLU A 54 -39.46 14.28 4.51
N LEU A 55 -40.32 14.36 5.52
CA LEU A 55 -40.85 13.18 6.23
C LEU A 55 -41.95 12.55 5.40
N ARG A 56 -41.61 11.52 4.64
CA ARG A 56 -42.58 10.65 3.98
C ARG A 56 -42.06 9.22 3.89
N GLN A 57 -42.98 8.27 3.79
CA GLN A 57 -42.65 6.92 3.34
C GLN A 57 -42.69 6.90 1.81
N TYR A 58 -41.77 6.15 1.20
CA TYR A 58 -41.84 5.91 -0.23
C TYR A 58 -43.01 4.97 -0.52
N ASP A 59 -43.76 5.25 -1.57
CA ASP A 59 -44.86 4.38 -1.98
C ASP A 59 -44.34 3.10 -2.68
N GLU A 60 -45.24 2.13 -2.89
CA GLU A 60 -44.90 0.84 -3.51
C GLU A 60 -44.39 1.00 -4.96
N SER A 61 -44.79 2.07 -5.65
CA SER A 61 -44.36 2.36 -7.02
C SER A 61 -42.92 2.88 -7.05
N GLU A 62 -42.55 3.75 -6.12
CA GLU A 62 -41.21 4.27 -5.92
C GLU A 62 -40.26 3.14 -5.47
N GLU A 63 -40.72 2.26 -4.59
CA GLU A 63 -39.98 1.06 -4.19
C GLU A 63 -39.73 0.13 -5.39
N SER A 64 -40.77 -0.20 -6.15
CA SER A 64 -40.68 -1.08 -7.33
C SER A 64 -39.76 -0.51 -8.41
N PHE A 65 -39.79 0.81 -8.60
CA PHE A 65 -38.91 1.52 -9.52
C PHE A 65 -37.44 1.39 -9.08
N LEU A 66 -37.15 1.63 -7.80
CA LEU A 66 -35.78 1.53 -7.28
C LEU A 66 -35.25 0.10 -7.25
N VAL A 67 -36.11 -0.91 -7.02
CA VAL A 67 -35.77 -2.34 -7.18
C VAL A 67 -35.39 -2.67 -8.63
N THR A 68 -36.14 -2.12 -9.59
CA THR A 68 -35.85 -2.31 -11.01
C THR A 68 -34.53 -1.66 -11.39
N LEU A 69 -34.27 -0.43 -10.94
CA LEU A 69 -32.99 0.26 -11.12
C LEU A 69 -31.83 -0.51 -10.48
N ALA A 70 -31.99 -0.95 -9.23
CA ALA A 70 -30.98 -1.74 -8.54
C ALA A 70 -30.64 -3.04 -9.31
N THR A 71 -31.63 -3.67 -9.94
CA THR A 71 -31.44 -4.86 -10.78
C THR A 71 -30.64 -4.54 -12.05
N GLN A 72 -30.94 -3.44 -12.73
CA GLN A 72 -30.19 -3.02 -13.92
C GLN A 72 -28.75 -2.61 -13.57
N MET A 73 -28.55 -1.90 -12.45
CA MET A 73 -27.23 -1.57 -11.94
C MET A 73 -26.42 -2.82 -11.59
N ALA A 74 -27.05 -3.85 -11.02
CA ALA A 74 -26.39 -5.10 -10.69
C ALA A 74 -25.75 -5.74 -11.92
N ALA A 75 -26.46 -5.77 -13.06
CA ALA A 75 -25.95 -6.30 -14.32
C ALA A 75 -24.68 -5.55 -14.77
N ILE A 76 -24.69 -4.22 -14.72
CA ILE A 76 -23.55 -3.37 -15.11
C ILE A 76 -22.35 -3.54 -14.16
N LEU A 77 -22.61 -3.61 -12.84
CA LEU A 77 -21.57 -3.74 -11.82
C LEU A 77 -20.84 -5.09 -11.87
N SER A 78 -21.51 -6.19 -12.28
CA SER A 78 -20.77 -7.45 -12.52
C SER A 78 -19.83 -7.40 -13.70
N GLN A 79 -20.16 -6.63 -14.73
CA GLN A 79 -19.43 -6.62 -15.98
C GLN A 79 -18.13 -5.81 -15.85
N SER A 80 -18.13 -4.78 -15.00
CA SER A 80 -17.09 -3.75 -15.03
C SER A 80 -16.06 -3.83 -13.90
N GLN A 81 -16.43 -3.93 -12.61
CA GLN A 81 -15.52 -3.43 -11.58
C GLN A 81 -15.67 -4.05 -10.18
N LEU A 82 -15.70 -5.37 -10.04
CA LEU A 82 -15.46 -5.96 -8.72
C LEU A 82 -14.00 -5.77 -8.24
N THR A 83 -13.04 -5.66 -9.17
CA THR A 83 -11.63 -5.47 -8.83
C THR A 83 -11.25 -3.99 -8.69
N ALA A 84 -11.81 -3.10 -9.52
CA ALA A 84 -11.41 -1.69 -9.56
C ALA A 84 -12.09 -0.81 -8.50
N LEU A 85 -13.39 -1.00 -8.21
CA LEU A 85 -14.12 -0.15 -7.25
C LEU A 85 -13.85 -0.52 -5.79
N PHE A 86 -13.62 -1.82 -5.51
CA PHE A 86 -13.36 -2.30 -4.16
C PHE A 86 -11.86 -2.39 -3.81
N GLY A 87 -10.97 -2.22 -4.79
CA GLY A 87 -9.52 -2.29 -4.60
C GLY A 87 -8.95 -1.14 -3.77
N GLN A 88 -9.61 0.03 -3.73
CA GLN A 88 -9.10 1.22 -3.04
C GLN A 88 -9.45 1.29 -1.54
N TYR A 89 -10.50 0.61 -1.08
CA TYR A 89 -10.99 0.72 0.31
C TYR A 89 -10.85 -0.53 1.17
N ARG A 90 -10.43 -1.67 0.59
CA ARG A 90 -9.93 -2.75 1.43
C ARG A 90 -8.51 -2.40 1.83
N GLN A 91 -8.33 -2.09 3.12
CA GLN A 91 -7.12 -2.50 3.83
C GLN A 91 -6.91 -3.97 3.48
N THR A 92 -6.06 -4.24 2.50
CA THR A 92 -5.70 -5.59 2.11
C THR A 92 -5.03 -6.17 3.34
N ARG A 93 -5.75 -7.03 4.06
CA ARG A 93 -5.13 -7.88 5.08
C ARG A 93 -4.22 -8.82 4.31
N ILE A 94 -2.97 -8.40 4.14
CA ILE A 94 -1.94 -9.20 3.50
C ILE A 94 -1.63 -10.34 4.47
N ARG A 95 -1.85 -11.57 4.02
CA ARG A 95 -1.41 -12.76 4.74
C ARG A 95 0.03 -13.05 4.32
N ALA A 96 0.98 -12.58 5.12
CA ALA A 96 2.39 -12.85 4.92
C ALA A 96 2.81 -14.18 5.58
N LEU A 97 3.95 -14.74 5.15
CA LEU A 97 4.61 -15.83 5.84
C LEU A 97 5.44 -15.24 7.00
N PRO A 98 5.20 -15.65 8.26
CA PRO A 98 5.93 -15.10 9.40
C PRO A 98 7.37 -15.62 9.41
N ALA A 99 8.35 -14.73 9.25
CA ALA A 99 9.78 -15.06 9.34
C ALA A 99 10.31 -15.01 10.78
N ALA A 100 9.74 -14.16 11.63
CA ALA A 100 10.10 -14.01 13.04
C ALA A 100 8.82 -13.84 13.89
N PRO A 101 8.78 -14.38 15.12
CA PRO A 101 7.66 -14.18 16.03
C PRO A 101 7.67 -12.76 16.62
N GLY A 102 6.49 -12.20 16.86
CA GLY A 102 6.32 -10.89 17.49
C GLY A 102 5.27 -10.02 16.79
N VAL A 103 4.89 -8.91 17.43
CA VAL A 103 4.06 -7.87 16.81
C VAL A 103 4.78 -6.53 16.96
N ALA A 104 4.88 -5.79 15.87
CA ALA A 104 5.45 -4.44 15.85
C ALA A 104 4.50 -3.52 15.08
N ILE A 105 4.38 -2.29 15.55
CA ILE A 105 3.60 -1.24 14.90
C ILE A 105 4.54 -0.05 14.74
N ALA A 106 4.83 0.32 13.50
CA ALA A 106 5.70 1.43 13.16
C ALA A 106 5.33 1.96 11.77
N GLU A 107 5.83 3.15 11.44
CA GLU A 107 5.78 3.65 10.07
C GLU A 107 6.67 2.80 9.15
N GLY A 108 6.17 2.51 7.94
CA GLY A 108 6.94 1.78 6.94
C GLY A 108 8.03 2.68 6.36
N TRP A 109 9.26 2.20 6.36
CA TRP A 109 10.38 2.86 5.70
C TRP A 109 10.77 2.04 4.46
N GLN A 110 10.95 2.74 3.34
CA GLN A 110 11.48 2.15 2.11
C GLN A 110 12.89 2.65 1.89
N ASP A 111 13.83 1.72 1.78
CA ASP A 111 15.19 2.06 1.39
C ASP A 111 15.24 2.38 -0.11
N ALA A 112 15.64 3.62 -0.43
CA ALA A 112 15.77 4.13 -1.79
C ALA A 112 17.24 4.19 -2.25
N THR A 113 18.18 3.60 -1.49
CA THR A 113 19.62 3.65 -1.80
C THR A 113 20.05 2.77 -2.98
N LEU A 114 19.13 2.14 -3.72
CA LEU A 114 19.49 1.35 -4.89
C LEU A 114 20.05 2.26 -5.99
N PRO A 115 21.37 2.22 -6.28
CA PRO A 115 21.90 3.01 -7.39
C PRO A 115 21.33 2.43 -8.68
N LEU A 116 20.61 3.26 -9.44
CA LEU A 116 20.03 2.84 -10.70
C LEU A 116 21.16 2.74 -11.73
N MET A 117 21.49 1.54 -12.18
CA MET A 117 22.53 1.32 -13.20
C MET A 117 22.27 2.12 -14.49
N GLU A 118 21.00 2.45 -14.77
CA GLU A 118 20.59 3.27 -15.92
C GLU A 118 21.12 4.72 -15.86
N GLN A 119 21.57 5.19 -14.70
CA GLN A 119 22.14 6.53 -14.50
C GLN A 119 23.67 6.57 -14.66
N VAL A 120 24.31 5.42 -14.93
CA VAL A 120 25.75 5.33 -15.15
C VAL A 120 26.03 5.51 -16.64
N TYR A 121 26.64 6.63 -17.01
CA TYR A 121 27.04 6.94 -18.38
C TYR A 121 28.57 6.85 -18.54
N GLN A 122 29.03 6.48 -19.74
CA GLN A 122 30.44 6.64 -20.08
C GLN A 122 30.78 8.12 -20.16
N ALA A 123 31.85 8.52 -19.47
CA ALA A 123 32.37 9.87 -19.48
C ALA A 123 33.86 9.84 -19.78
N SER A 124 34.35 10.88 -20.48
CA SER A 124 35.78 11.09 -20.70
C SER A 124 36.25 12.25 -19.82
N THR A 125 37.39 12.09 -19.16
CA THR A 125 38.02 13.15 -18.36
C THR A 125 39.26 13.70 -19.04
N LEU A 126 39.52 15.00 -18.87
CA LEU A 126 40.77 15.64 -19.27
C LEU A 126 41.87 15.48 -18.21
N ASP A 127 41.49 15.10 -16.98
CA ASP A 127 42.41 14.90 -15.85
C ASP A 127 42.26 13.50 -15.25
N PRO A 128 43.00 12.50 -15.76
CA PRO A 128 43.01 11.15 -15.22
C PRO A 128 43.60 11.07 -13.79
N ALA A 129 44.47 12.01 -13.41
CA ALA A 129 45.09 11.99 -12.08
C ALA A 129 44.05 12.35 -11.01
N LEU A 130 43.24 13.37 -11.26
CA LEU A 130 42.15 13.78 -10.38
C LEU A 130 41.09 12.68 -10.23
N GLU A 131 40.69 12.00 -11.31
CA GLU A 131 39.72 10.90 -11.23
C GLU A 131 40.28 9.69 -10.47
N ARG A 132 41.59 9.41 -10.57
CA ARG A 132 42.24 8.35 -9.76
C ARG A 132 42.26 8.70 -8.28
N GLU A 133 42.54 9.95 -7.92
CA GLU A 133 42.49 10.41 -6.54
C GLU A 133 41.07 10.32 -5.98
N ARG A 134 40.08 10.80 -6.74
CA ARG A 134 38.65 10.73 -6.39
C ARG A 134 38.19 9.29 -6.16
N LEU A 135 38.55 8.37 -7.06
CA LEU A 135 38.25 6.94 -6.93
C LEU A 135 38.90 6.34 -5.68
N THR A 136 40.17 6.68 -5.43
CA THR A 136 40.90 6.18 -4.26
C THR A 136 40.26 6.65 -2.96
N GLY A 137 39.89 7.93 -2.88
CA GLY A 137 39.16 8.49 -1.73
C GLY A 137 37.81 7.82 -1.49
N ALA A 138 37.02 7.59 -2.55
CA ALA A 138 35.74 6.90 -2.44
C ALA A 138 35.89 5.44 -1.97
N LEU A 139 36.91 4.72 -2.45
CA LEU A 139 37.21 3.35 -2.00
C LEU A 139 37.64 3.30 -0.53
N GLU A 140 38.40 4.29 -0.07
CA GLU A 140 38.80 4.39 1.35
C GLU A 140 37.62 4.73 2.26
N GLU A 141 36.76 5.65 1.84
CA GLU A 141 35.53 5.99 2.56
C GLU A 141 34.62 4.76 2.70
N ALA A 142 34.35 4.05 1.60
CA ALA A 142 33.57 2.82 1.60
C ALA A 142 34.21 1.75 2.51
N ALA A 143 35.52 1.49 2.36
CA ALA A 143 36.21 0.49 3.18
C ALA A 143 36.15 0.82 4.69
N ASN A 144 36.24 2.09 5.04
CA ASN A 144 36.10 2.57 6.42
C ASN A 144 34.66 2.39 6.94
N GLU A 145 33.65 2.62 6.11
CA GLU A 145 32.24 2.40 6.45
C GLU A 145 31.96 0.92 6.74
N PHE A 146 32.40 0.02 5.86
CA PHE A 146 32.31 -1.43 6.06
C PHE A 146 33.00 -1.89 7.35
N ARG A 147 34.18 -1.34 7.66
CA ARG A 147 34.89 -1.62 8.91
C ARG A 147 34.13 -1.13 10.14
N ARG A 148 33.44 0.02 10.06
CA ARG A 148 32.58 0.53 11.13
C ARG A 148 31.37 -0.39 11.35
N TYR A 149 30.73 -0.87 10.29
CA TYR A 149 29.63 -1.82 10.40
C TYR A 149 30.07 -3.12 11.07
N SER A 150 31.16 -3.73 10.59
CA SER A 150 31.72 -4.94 11.21
C SER A 150 31.91 -4.78 12.74
N LYS A 151 32.57 -3.70 13.19
CA LYS A 151 32.76 -3.43 14.62
C LYS A 151 31.46 -3.32 15.41
N ARG A 152 30.43 -2.67 14.85
CA ARG A 152 29.11 -2.53 15.50
C ARG A 152 28.41 -3.88 15.65
N PHE A 153 28.43 -4.72 14.61
CA PHE A 153 27.78 -6.03 14.65
C PHE A 153 28.55 -7.04 15.52
N ALA A 154 29.88 -6.95 15.56
CA ALA A 154 30.71 -7.75 16.46
C ALA A 154 30.39 -7.47 17.95
N ALA A 155 30.11 -6.22 18.30
CA ALA A 155 29.73 -5.83 19.66
C ALA A 155 28.31 -6.31 20.05
N GLY A 156 27.41 -6.49 19.08
CA GLY A 156 26.00 -6.88 19.30
C GLY A 156 25.72 -8.39 19.28
N ALA A 157 26.75 -9.24 19.39
CA ALA A 157 26.67 -10.71 19.37
C ALA A 157 26.28 -11.37 18.02
N GLN A 158 26.29 -10.64 16.90
CA GLN A 158 26.08 -11.21 15.55
C GLN A 158 27.42 -11.43 14.82
N LYS A 159 28.19 -12.44 15.26
CA LYS A 159 29.53 -12.73 14.73
C LYS A 159 29.53 -13.09 13.23
N GLU A 160 28.50 -13.79 12.77
CA GLU A 160 28.37 -14.19 11.36
C GLU A 160 28.17 -12.97 10.44
N THR A 161 27.33 -12.01 10.85
CA THR A 161 27.10 -10.77 10.10
C THR A 161 28.35 -9.90 10.03
N ALA A 162 29.13 -9.83 11.12
CA ALA A 162 30.40 -9.10 11.14
C ALA A 162 31.41 -9.69 10.14
N ALA A 163 31.49 -11.03 10.02
CA ALA A 163 32.39 -11.69 9.10
C ALA A 163 32.12 -11.35 7.62
N ILE A 164 30.84 -11.15 7.25
CA ILE A 164 30.47 -10.71 5.90
C ILE A 164 31.07 -9.33 5.61
N PHE A 165 30.89 -8.38 6.53
CA PHE A 165 31.43 -7.03 6.35
C PHE A 165 32.96 -6.97 6.38
N ASP A 166 33.61 -7.83 7.17
CA ASP A 166 35.07 -7.97 7.18
C ASP A 166 35.61 -8.47 5.84
N LEU A 167 34.94 -9.46 5.22
CA LEU A 167 35.30 -9.96 3.90
C LEU A 167 35.21 -8.84 2.84
N TYR A 168 34.11 -8.08 2.83
CA TYR A 168 33.95 -6.96 1.90
C TYR A 168 34.97 -5.84 2.13
N SER A 169 35.30 -5.52 3.39
CA SER A 169 36.36 -4.56 3.70
C SER A 169 37.72 -5.02 3.15
N HIS A 170 38.04 -6.32 3.27
CA HIS A 170 39.26 -6.87 2.68
C HIS A 170 39.26 -6.81 1.16
N LEU A 171 38.15 -7.16 0.50
CA LEU A 171 38.02 -7.10 -0.95
C LEU A 171 38.25 -5.68 -1.49
N LEU A 172 37.66 -4.66 -0.86
CA LEU A 172 37.83 -3.25 -1.25
C LEU A 172 39.25 -2.72 -0.99
N SER A 173 39.96 -3.34 -0.04
CA SER A 173 41.36 -3.03 0.25
C SER A 173 42.34 -3.80 -0.63
N ASP A 174 41.88 -4.77 -1.43
CA ASP A 174 42.76 -5.58 -2.28
C ASP A 174 43.44 -4.71 -3.34
N THR A 175 44.77 -4.72 -3.32
CA THR A 175 45.63 -4.05 -4.29
C THR A 175 45.39 -4.48 -5.73
N ARG A 176 44.94 -5.72 -5.99
CA ARG A 176 44.61 -6.19 -7.33
C ARG A 176 43.38 -5.48 -7.89
N LEU A 177 42.32 -5.41 -7.09
CA LEU A 177 41.08 -4.73 -7.46
C LEU A 177 41.33 -3.23 -7.70
N ARG A 178 42.10 -2.58 -6.81
CA ARG A 178 42.47 -1.17 -6.98
C ARG A 178 43.27 -0.94 -8.27
N ARG A 179 44.22 -1.82 -8.60
CA ARG A 179 44.99 -1.72 -9.84
C ARG A 179 44.11 -1.91 -11.08
N GLU A 180 43.20 -2.89 -11.06
CA GLU A 180 42.33 -3.16 -12.21
C GLU A 180 41.38 -1.98 -12.52
N LEU A 181 40.83 -1.35 -11.48
CA LEU A 181 39.98 -0.18 -11.63
C LEU A 181 40.76 1.03 -12.16
N VAL A 182 42.00 1.24 -11.70
CA VAL A 182 42.88 2.33 -12.17
C VAL A 182 43.39 2.09 -13.59
N CYS A 183 43.51 0.83 -14.03
CA CYS A 183 43.94 0.49 -15.39
C CYS A 183 42.81 0.61 -16.43
N ARG A 184 41.54 0.56 -16.02
CA ARG A 184 40.37 0.68 -16.92
C ARG A 184 39.84 2.11 -17.09
N GLY A 185 40.22 3.04 -16.20
CA GLY A 185 39.91 4.48 -16.30
C GLY A 185 41.06 5.29 -16.86
#